data_AF-A0ABC9NEN0-F1
#
_entry.id   AF-A0ABC9NEN0-F1
#
_cell.length_a   1.000
_cell.length_b   1.000
_cell.length_c   1.000
_cell.angle_alpha   90.00
_cell.angle_beta   90.00
_cell.angle_gamma   90.00
#
_symmetry.space_group_name_H-M   'P 1'
#
loop_
_entity.id
_entity.type
_entity.pdbx_description
1 polymer ?
#
loop_
_entity_poly.entity_id
_entity_poly.type
_entity_poly.pdbx_seq_one_letter_code
_entity_poly.pdbx_strand_id
1 'polypeptide(L)'
;MPYDYHIDKVGQCVKNIPDKCYNDVSILNIQVVDCICQHLEEANNSKLHSIAQVIMHNKKWDFLIDFYKSVEDSSSLFNHLGSIVDGLWKIFVKQNSDELFESWLRFLELNHSTKESRNWLNKHFAFISHRVDLIGFDTIKQIVSNGKLIFTDIDAESRCLLEYVVENKAYMLTPENVVCAFVHYRNERVETLDNYPLNVTILRSCKSAKSISDYIDECFDNALNNVFITDTAKKESVGIILEIINSEDITEDTKRKYLSGQQNKVSLSDVNNIQWEFAIEVDIVIPAWPEIYAFYESQNNVMISSLRIFITKHIDELTDISELDDTQKELLAHSALLTSDFEILVYDKLVKIFDGVTFKDADINSVDNAHFKSLLCADMLPYSTYYTTTIRDNHSDVLTYYVDKYLDECIIEIEELPTDMRLYKHLMKNPRVIGEKALSVVQHFLPHIVWDNELANITLPVLKNNIEKFDYDIEKNILVASTNLPERLSFLIDLVEKFRDDFDIVTELIESLGDSYRSITDKSKKATIENNHMNEMLLGKLKTIGYISSYREDDDKLRVSHKRNH
;
A
#
# COMPACT_ATOMS: atom_id res chain seq x y z
N MET A 1 71.74 1.80 33.23
CA MET A 1 71.77 3.28 33.22
C MET A 1 70.63 3.75 32.33
N PRO A 2 70.08 4.95 32.57
CA PRO A 2 69.14 5.58 31.65
C PRO A 2 69.72 5.66 30.21
N TYR A 3 68.87 5.55 29.20
CA TYR A 3 69.29 5.61 27.79
C TYR A 3 69.84 6.98 27.38
N ASP A 4 69.42 8.03 28.08
CA ASP A 4 69.77 9.43 27.92
C ASP A 4 70.99 9.87 28.75
N TYR A 5 71.72 8.93 29.37
CA TYR A 5 72.92 9.26 30.13
C TYR A 5 73.92 10.05 29.26
N HIS A 6 74.31 11.24 29.72
CA HIS A 6 75.17 12.13 28.95
C HIS A 6 76.61 11.58 28.84
N ILE A 7 77.15 11.60 27.61
CA ILE A 7 78.52 11.20 27.31
C ILE A 7 79.31 12.40 26.76
N ASP A 8 80.30 12.83 27.53
CA ASP A 8 81.28 13.82 27.08
C ASP A 8 82.07 13.29 25.87
N LYS A 9 82.17 14.11 24.82
CA LYS A 9 82.93 13.80 23.59
C LYS A 9 82.51 12.47 22.95
N VAL A 10 81.20 12.28 22.74
CA VAL A 10 80.61 11.05 22.20
C VAL A 10 81.33 10.49 20.96
N GLY A 11 81.74 11.34 20.00
CA GLY A 11 82.46 10.87 18.81
C GLY A 11 83.82 10.21 19.10
N GLN A 12 84.53 10.64 20.14
CA GLN A 12 85.76 9.97 20.60
C GLN A 12 85.44 8.71 21.40
N CYS A 13 84.34 8.72 22.16
CA CYS A 13 83.83 7.54 22.86
C CYS A 13 83.54 6.40 21.88
N VAL A 14 82.73 6.66 20.84
CA VAL A 14 82.34 5.66 19.82
C VAL A 14 83.56 5.03 19.12
N LYS A 15 84.64 5.79 18.90
CA LYS A 15 85.89 5.27 18.32
C LYS A 15 86.65 4.30 19.23
N ASN A 16 86.47 4.43 20.54
CA ASN A 16 87.19 3.66 21.56
C ASN A 16 86.37 2.48 22.12
N ILE A 17 85.10 2.33 21.73
CA ILE A 17 84.25 1.20 22.15
C ILE A 17 84.77 -0.08 21.47
N PRO A 18 85.15 -1.13 22.23
CA PRO A 18 85.56 -2.40 21.64
C PRO A 18 84.42 -3.08 20.86
N ASP A 19 84.70 -3.71 19.73
CA ASP A 19 83.68 -4.31 18.84
C ASP A 19 82.73 -5.29 19.57
N LYS A 20 83.26 -6.05 20.53
CA LYS A 20 82.48 -6.99 21.36
C LYS A 20 81.36 -6.32 22.16
N CYS A 21 81.48 -5.04 22.49
CA CYS A 21 80.50 -4.29 23.29
C CYS A 21 79.25 -3.94 22.50
N TYR A 22 79.31 -3.91 21.16
CA TYR A 22 78.14 -3.64 20.31
C TYR A 22 77.10 -4.77 20.32
N ASN A 23 77.45 -5.94 20.87
CA ASN A 23 76.54 -7.08 21.04
C ASN A 23 75.90 -7.13 22.45
N ASP A 24 76.14 -6.13 23.30
CA ASP A 24 75.64 -6.07 24.67
C ASP A 24 74.63 -4.94 24.85
N VAL A 25 73.63 -5.11 25.75
CA VAL A 25 72.58 -4.11 26.02
C VAL A 25 73.15 -2.77 26.52
N SER A 26 74.35 -2.77 27.11
CA SER A 26 75.05 -1.56 27.55
C SER A 26 75.38 -0.57 26.41
N ILE A 27 75.36 -1.00 25.14
CA ILE A 27 75.57 -0.11 23.98
C ILE A 27 74.39 0.83 23.71
N LEU A 28 73.21 0.52 24.25
CA LEU A 28 71.99 1.28 24.01
C LEU A 28 72.03 2.60 24.79
N ASN A 29 72.69 3.59 24.23
CA ASN A 29 72.69 4.98 24.68
C ASN A 29 72.36 5.88 23.50
N ILE A 30 71.46 6.84 23.70
CA ILE A 30 70.91 7.66 22.61
C ILE A 30 72.02 8.42 21.87
N GLN A 31 72.93 9.06 22.60
CA GLN A 31 74.03 9.84 22.01
C GLN A 31 75.01 8.93 21.24
N VAL A 32 75.29 7.72 21.73
CA VAL A 32 76.16 6.74 21.04
C VAL A 32 75.54 6.29 19.73
N VAL A 33 74.26 5.88 19.77
CA VAL A 33 73.56 5.34 18.59
C VAL A 33 73.35 6.45 17.55
N ASP A 34 72.96 7.65 17.97
CA ASP A 34 72.82 8.82 17.08
C ASP A 34 74.14 9.18 16.40
N CYS A 35 75.24 9.22 17.16
CA CYS A 35 76.58 9.48 16.61
C CYS A 35 76.99 8.45 15.52
N ILE A 36 76.59 7.19 15.66
CA ILE A 36 76.84 6.13 14.67
C ILE A 36 75.96 6.32 13.43
N CYS A 37 74.67 6.65 13.63
CA CYS A 37 73.74 6.95 12.55
C CYS A 37 74.14 8.16 11.71
N GLN A 38 74.73 9.20 12.32
CA GLN A 38 75.17 10.41 11.60
C GLN A 38 76.43 10.19 10.75
N HIS A 39 77.19 9.12 10.99
CA HIS A 39 78.47 8.85 10.32
C HIS A 39 78.46 7.48 9.63
N LEU A 40 77.48 7.19 8.78
CA LEU A 40 77.31 5.90 8.10
C LEU A 40 78.43 5.62 7.07
N GLU A 41 79.55 5.09 7.55
CA GLU A 41 80.60 4.43 6.76
C GLU A 41 80.47 2.89 6.88
N GLU A 42 81.18 2.10 6.06
CA GLU A 42 81.10 0.62 6.07
C GLU A 42 81.28 0.02 7.48
N ALA A 43 82.25 0.51 8.25
CA ALA A 43 82.49 0.07 9.63
C ALA A 43 81.32 0.40 10.57
N ASN A 44 80.66 1.55 10.37
CA ASN A 44 79.54 1.99 11.19
C ASN A 44 78.23 1.28 10.79
N ASN A 45 78.09 0.84 9.54
CA ASN A 45 76.98 -0.01 9.12
C ASN A 45 77.00 -1.38 9.84
N SER A 46 78.18 -2.00 9.98
CA SER A 46 78.31 -3.24 10.77
C SER A 46 77.99 -3.04 12.24
N LYS A 47 78.35 -1.88 12.81
CA LYS A 47 78.02 -1.54 14.22
C LYS A 47 76.52 -1.32 14.39
N LEU A 48 75.88 -0.60 13.47
CA LEU A 48 74.43 -0.39 13.47
C LEU A 48 73.68 -1.71 13.37
N HIS A 49 74.19 -2.65 12.58
CA HIS A 49 73.64 -4.01 12.50
C HIS A 49 73.68 -4.76 13.83
N SER A 50 74.82 -4.73 14.53
CA SER A 50 74.95 -5.31 15.88
C SER A 50 73.97 -4.65 16.87
N ILE A 51 73.86 -3.32 16.84
CA ILE A 51 72.93 -2.57 17.70
C ILE A 51 71.47 -2.98 17.43
N ALA A 52 71.09 -3.08 16.16
CA ALA A 52 69.77 -3.52 15.76
C ALA A 52 69.48 -4.96 16.26
N GLN A 53 70.43 -5.88 16.14
CA GLN A 53 70.30 -7.23 16.71
C GLN A 53 70.16 -7.22 18.23
N VAL A 54 70.90 -6.36 18.94
CA VAL A 54 70.78 -6.21 20.40
C VAL A 54 69.38 -5.75 20.79
N ILE A 55 68.83 -4.74 20.10
CA ILE A 55 67.47 -4.23 20.32
C ILE A 55 66.46 -5.35 20.16
N MET A 56 66.58 -6.12 19.06
CA MET A 56 65.66 -7.19 18.70
C MET A 56 65.71 -8.37 19.67
N HIS A 57 66.91 -8.92 19.95
CA HIS A 57 67.07 -10.07 20.84
C HIS A 57 66.64 -9.77 22.28
N ASN A 58 66.91 -8.56 22.76
CA ASN A 58 66.60 -8.16 24.13
C ASN A 58 65.26 -7.44 24.26
N LYS A 59 64.50 -7.31 23.16
CA LYS A 59 63.17 -6.67 23.10
C LYS A 59 63.17 -5.25 23.69
N LYS A 60 64.17 -4.45 23.33
CA LYS A 60 64.37 -3.08 23.84
C LYS A 60 63.57 -2.06 23.04
N TRP A 61 62.25 -2.18 23.09
CA TRP A 61 61.33 -1.31 22.38
C TRP A 61 61.20 0.06 23.04
N ASP A 62 61.32 0.10 24.37
CA ASP A 62 61.47 1.31 25.17
C ASP A 62 62.62 2.19 24.67
N PHE A 63 63.77 1.58 24.34
CA PHE A 63 64.88 2.29 23.73
C PHE A 63 64.51 2.94 22.39
N LEU A 64 63.77 2.24 21.52
CA LEU A 64 63.36 2.80 20.23
C LEU A 64 62.45 4.02 20.39
N ILE A 65 61.54 3.97 21.37
CA ILE A 65 60.64 5.08 21.69
C ILE A 65 61.44 6.28 22.20
N ASP A 66 62.33 6.07 23.17
CA ASP A 66 63.16 7.14 23.73
C ASP A 66 64.12 7.72 22.69
N PHE A 67 64.71 6.87 21.85
CA PHE A 67 65.57 7.28 20.73
C PHE A 67 64.80 8.13 19.72
N TYR A 68 63.59 7.71 19.33
CA TYR A 68 62.74 8.47 18.42
C TYR A 68 62.41 9.86 18.95
N LYS A 69 62.09 9.98 20.25
CA LYS A 69 61.75 11.26 20.90
C LYS A 69 62.93 12.21 21.02
N SER A 70 64.14 11.67 21.13
CA SER A 70 65.31 12.44 21.57
C SER A 70 66.24 12.86 20.44
N VAL A 71 66.11 12.25 19.26
CA VAL A 71 67.00 12.47 18.12
C VAL A 71 66.29 13.21 17.01
N GLU A 72 66.97 14.19 16.41
CA GLU A 72 66.43 15.02 15.33
C GLU A 72 66.15 14.20 14.06
N ASP A 73 67.09 13.33 13.65
CA ASP A 73 66.91 12.39 12.55
C ASP A 73 67.15 10.93 13.01
N SER A 74 66.05 10.25 13.32
CA SER A 74 66.08 8.83 13.69
C SER A 74 65.99 7.88 12.48
N SER A 75 65.90 8.39 11.24
CA SER A 75 65.60 7.59 10.05
C SER A 75 66.57 6.44 9.81
N SER A 76 67.86 6.66 10.03
CA SER A 76 68.92 5.68 9.76
C SER A 76 68.74 4.38 10.55
N LEU A 77 68.43 4.48 11.86
CA LEU A 77 68.21 3.29 12.71
C LEU A 77 66.95 2.55 12.29
N PHE A 78 65.84 3.27 12.08
CA PHE A 78 64.57 2.65 11.69
C PHE A 78 64.66 1.99 10.32
N ASN A 79 65.22 2.66 9.31
CA ASN A 79 65.45 2.09 7.98
C ASN A 79 66.32 0.82 8.05
N HIS A 80 67.39 0.84 8.85
CA HIS A 80 68.21 -0.34 9.04
C HIS A 80 67.41 -1.50 9.67
N LEU A 81 66.64 -1.23 10.73
CA LEU A 81 65.75 -2.22 11.34
C LEU A 81 64.74 -2.80 10.32
N GLY A 82 64.12 -1.95 9.50
CA GLY A 82 63.19 -2.39 8.45
C GLY A 82 63.82 -3.32 7.42
N SER A 83 65.09 -3.10 7.09
CA SER A 83 65.83 -3.92 6.12
C SER A 83 66.28 -5.29 6.63
N ILE A 84 66.39 -5.49 7.95
CA ILE A 84 66.91 -6.74 8.53
C ILE A 84 65.88 -7.53 9.33
N VAL A 85 64.76 -6.90 9.72
CA VAL A 85 63.74 -7.50 10.58
C VAL A 85 62.46 -7.78 9.82
N ASP A 86 62.22 -9.05 9.52
CA ASP A 86 60.93 -9.51 9.02
C ASP A 86 59.85 -9.36 10.10
N GLY A 87 58.69 -8.80 9.72
CA GLY A 87 57.53 -8.69 10.60
C GLY A 87 57.65 -7.64 11.71
N LEU A 88 58.53 -6.64 11.55
CA LEU A 88 58.70 -5.51 12.49
C LEU A 88 57.38 -4.81 12.83
N TRP A 89 56.47 -4.66 11.86
CA TRP A 89 55.12 -4.12 12.10
C TRP A 89 54.36 -4.85 13.23
N LYS A 90 54.41 -6.18 13.25
CA LYS A 90 53.71 -6.99 14.28
C LYS A 90 54.26 -6.75 15.68
N ILE A 91 55.53 -6.35 15.77
CA ILE A 91 56.16 -5.99 17.02
C ILE A 91 55.66 -4.62 17.47
N PHE A 92 55.63 -3.63 16.56
CA PHE A 92 55.15 -2.29 16.86
C PHE A 92 53.69 -2.30 17.32
N VAL A 93 52.82 -3.06 16.64
CA VAL A 93 51.42 -3.25 17.05
C VAL A 93 51.31 -3.84 18.46
N LYS A 94 52.19 -4.76 18.85
CA LYS A 94 52.19 -5.33 20.21
C LYS A 94 52.62 -4.33 21.28
N GLN A 95 53.46 -3.35 20.93
CA GLN A 95 53.87 -2.31 21.87
C GLN A 95 52.80 -1.22 21.99
N ASN A 96 52.02 -0.99 20.94
CA ASN A 96 50.93 -0.02 20.91
C ASN A 96 51.38 1.37 21.39
N SER A 97 52.45 1.89 20.78
CA SER A 97 52.99 3.22 21.04
C SER A 97 52.87 4.08 19.79
N ASP A 98 52.40 5.30 20.00
CA ASP A 98 52.20 6.30 18.96
C ASP A 98 53.52 6.62 18.25
N GLU A 99 54.63 6.69 18.98
CA GLU A 99 55.96 6.98 18.43
C GLU A 99 56.45 5.88 17.48
N LEU A 100 56.16 4.62 17.80
CA LEU A 100 56.51 3.51 16.91
C LEU A 100 55.64 3.51 15.65
N PHE A 101 54.35 3.79 15.75
CA PHE A 101 53.49 3.94 14.57
C PHE A 101 53.89 5.15 13.72
N GLU A 102 54.25 6.27 14.33
CA GLU A 102 54.72 7.47 13.64
C GLU A 102 56.07 7.23 12.94
N SER A 103 57.03 6.57 13.60
CA SER A 103 58.31 6.18 12.99
C SER A 103 58.13 5.22 11.83
N TRP A 104 57.17 4.29 11.94
CA TRP A 104 56.82 3.38 10.86
C TRP A 104 56.29 4.15 9.65
N LEU A 105 55.38 5.11 9.86
CA LEU A 105 54.86 5.92 8.76
C LEU A 105 55.90 6.84 8.13
N ARG A 106 56.76 7.47 8.94
CA ARG A 106 57.80 8.38 8.43
C ARG A 106 58.85 7.67 7.58
N PHE A 107 59.30 6.49 8.01
CA PHE A 107 60.52 5.89 7.47
C PHE A 107 60.30 4.56 6.76
N LEU A 108 59.30 3.78 7.18
CA LEU A 108 59.22 2.36 6.82
C LEU A 108 58.07 2.03 5.86
N GLU A 109 56.90 2.62 6.01
CA GLU A 109 55.69 2.18 5.31
C GLU A 109 55.87 2.20 3.78
N LEU A 110 56.57 3.18 3.20
CA LEU A 110 56.79 3.25 1.75
C LEU A 110 57.59 2.07 1.18
N ASN A 111 58.61 1.61 1.92
CA ASN A 111 59.54 0.58 1.44
C ASN A 111 59.22 -0.82 1.99
N HIS A 112 58.53 -0.89 3.12
CA HIS A 112 58.29 -2.12 3.89
C HIS A 112 56.80 -2.36 4.19
N SER A 113 55.89 -1.74 3.42
CA SER A 113 54.44 -1.90 3.57
C SER A 113 54.02 -3.37 3.64
N THR A 114 53.20 -3.71 4.64
CA THR A 114 52.64 -5.05 4.82
C THR A 114 51.12 -5.02 4.68
N LYS A 115 50.49 -6.19 4.45
CA LYS A 115 49.02 -6.26 4.43
C LYS A 115 48.45 -5.84 5.78
N GLU A 116 49.09 -6.25 6.87
CA GLU A 116 48.69 -5.91 8.23
C GLU A 116 48.86 -4.41 8.54
N SER A 117 49.91 -3.75 8.06
CA SER A 117 50.09 -2.30 8.24
C SER A 117 49.05 -1.51 7.48
N ARG A 118 48.81 -1.83 6.20
CA ARG A 118 47.75 -1.19 5.41
C ARG A 118 46.35 -1.38 6.01
N ASN A 119 46.03 -2.57 6.49
CA ASN A 119 44.75 -2.83 7.17
C ASN A 119 44.57 -2.01 8.44
N TRP A 120 45.66 -1.77 9.19
CA TRP A 120 45.62 -0.89 10.34
C TRP A 120 45.43 0.56 9.91
N LEU A 121 46.19 1.02 8.91
CA LEU A 121 46.09 2.39 8.40
C LEU A 121 44.69 2.73 7.89
N ASN A 122 44.06 1.82 7.14
CA ASN A 122 42.68 1.97 6.68
C ASN A 122 41.71 2.26 7.84
N LYS A 123 41.98 1.79 9.06
CA LYS A 123 41.11 1.96 10.23
C LYS A 123 41.50 3.12 11.15
N HIS A 124 42.62 3.79 10.89
CA HIS A 124 43.21 4.76 11.79
C HIS A 124 43.51 6.08 11.08
N PHE A 125 42.56 6.58 10.29
CA PHE A 125 42.67 7.89 9.64
C PHE A 125 42.98 8.99 10.65
N ALA A 126 42.25 9.04 11.77
CA ALA A 126 42.45 10.03 12.83
C ALA A 126 43.88 10.04 13.39
N PHE A 127 44.54 8.88 13.46
CA PHE A 127 45.95 8.82 13.89
C PHE A 127 46.87 9.58 12.93
N ILE A 128 46.62 9.44 11.62
CA ILE A 128 47.37 10.10 10.55
C ILE A 128 47.01 11.59 10.49
N SER A 129 45.72 11.91 10.60
CA SER A 129 45.15 13.26 10.57
C SER A 129 45.82 14.19 11.60
N HIS A 130 45.98 13.72 12.84
CA HIS A 130 46.66 14.49 13.90
C HIS A 130 48.18 14.63 13.73
N ARG A 131 48.80 13.90 12.80
CA ARG A 131 50.27 13.80 12.66
C ARG A 131 50.78 14.19 11.28
N VAL A 132 49.95 14.85 10.48
CA VAL A 132 50.33 15.26 9.12
C VAL A 132 51.60 16.10 9.10
N ASP A 133 51.72 17.04 10.04
CA ASP A 133 52.90 17.93 10.13
C ASP A 133 54.17 17.19 10.58
N LEU A 134 54.04 16.18 11.44
CA LEU A 134 55.16 15.38 11.94
C LEU A 134 55.68 14.40 10.89
N ILE A 135 54.76 13.77 10.16
CA ILE A 135 55.11 12.75 9.15
C ILE A 135 55.54 13.40 7.83
N GLY A 136 54.92 14.53 7.49
CA GLY A 136 55.07 15.21 6.20
C GLY A 136 53.96 14.80 5.24
N PHE A 137 53.21 15.79 4.75
CA PHE A 137 52.05 15.55 3.88
C PHE A 137 52.40 14.84 2.56
N ASP A 138 53.56 15.14 1.96
CA ASP A 138 54.01 14.45 0.74
C ASP A 138 54.25 12.96 0.95
N THR A 139 54.82 12.58 2.09
CA THR A 139 55.01 11.18 2.50
C THR A 139 53.65 10.50 2.64
N ILE A 140 52.69 11.14 3.31
CA ILE A 140 51.34 10.59 3.51
C ILE A 140 50.63 10.38 2.16
N LYS A 141 50.70 11.34 1.23
CA LYS A 141 50.12 11.18 -0.11
C LYS A 141 50.67 9.95 -0.83
N GLN A 142 51.98 9.74 -0.75
CA GLN A 142 52.63 8.56 -1.34
C GLN A 142 52.17 7.26 -0.65
N ILE A 143 52.02 7.26 0.68
CA ILE A 143 51.51 6.11 1.43
C ILE A 143 50.10 5.76 0.99
N VAL A 144 49.20 6.75 0.92
CA VAL A 144 47.81 6.55 0.50
C VAL A 144 47.74 6.03 -0.94
N SER A 145 48.45 6.67 -1.88
CA SER A 145 48.43 6.29 -3.30
C SER A 145 49.09 4.93 -3.56
N ASN A 146 50.32 4.72 -3.07
CA ASN A 146 51.07 3.50 -3.34
C ASN A 146 50.48 2.31 -2.58
N GLY A 147 50.01 2.54 -1.35
CA GLY A 147 49.32 1.55 -0.54
C GLY A 147 47.92 1.23 -1.03
N LYS A 148 47.33 2.06 -1.92
CA LYS A 148 45.92 2.00 -2.34
C LYS A 148 45.00 1.91 -1.12
N LEU A 149 45.23 2.81 -0.16
CA LEU A 149 44.49 2.83 1.09
C LEU A 149 43.04 3.23 0.83
N ILE A 150 42.13 2.60 1.57
CA ILE A 150 40.71 2.93 1.59
C ILE A 150 40.32 3.06 3.05
N PHE A 151 40.19 4.29 3.52
CA PHE A 151 39.89 4.59 4.91
C PHE A 151 38.44 4.21 5.26
N THR A 152 38.27 3.49 6.38
CA THR A 152 36.94 3.09 6.88
C THR A 152 36.19 4.28 7.43
N ASP A 153 36.91 5.18 8.09
CA ASP A 153 36.39 6.36 8.78
C ASP A 153 37.30 7.54 8.46
N ILE A 154 36.72 8.71 8.19
CA ILE A 154 37.46 9.96 7.97
C ILE A 154 36.98 11.06 8.93
N ASP A 155 37.84 12.03 9.19
CA ASP A 155 37.54 13.22 9.98
C ASP A 155 37.99 14.50 9.24
N ALA A 156 37.67 15.64 9.83
CA ALA A 156 38.02 16.96 9.30
C ALA A 156 39.14 17.67 10.10
N GLU A 157 39.90 16.94 10.93
CA GLU A 157 40.98 17.53 11.76
C GLU A 157 42.11 18.06 10.87
N SER A 158 42.55 17.26 9.89
CA SER A 158 43.48 17.68 8.85
C SER A 158 42.76 17.95 7.53
N ARG A 159 42.53 19.24 7.25
CA ARG A 159 41.94 19.70 6.00
C ARG A 159 42.64 19.18 4.75
N CYS A 160 43.97 19.26 4.69
CA CYS A 160 44.72 18.86 3.49
C CYS A 160 44.67 17.33 3.27
N LEU A 161 44.63 16.54 4.35
CA LEU A 161 44.49 15.08 4.25
C LEU A 161 43.09 14.68 3.82
N LEU A 162 42.06 15.29 4.41
CA LEU A 162 40.67 15.04 4.03
C LEU A 162 40.43 15.36 2.55
N GLU A 163 40.85 16.55 2.10
CA GLU A 163 40.71 16.97 0.69
C GLU A 163 41.42 15.99 -0.25
N TYR A 164 42.65 15.58 0.09
CA TYR A 164 43.38 14.61 -0.72
C TYR A 164 42.71 13.25 -0.78
N VAL A 165 42.23 12.72 0.35
CA VAL A 165 41.56 11.42 0.41
C VAL A 165 40.23 11.45 -0.35
N VAL A 166 39.48 12.54 -0.28
CA VAL A 166 38.21 12.69 -1.02
C VAL A 166 38.48 12.78 -2.52
N GLU A 167 39.42 13.62 -2.96
CA GLU A 167 39.78 13.77 -4.38
C GLU A 167 40.30 12.48 -5.01
N ASN A 168 40.98 11.63 -4.22
CA ASN A 168 41.52 10.35 -4.67
C ASN A 168 40.61 9.16 -4.36
N LYS A 169 39.37 9.39 -3.89
CA LYS A 169 38.38 8.33 -3.59
C LYS A 169 38.94 7.27 -2.63
N ALA A 170 39.80 7.68 -1.71
CA ALA A 170 40.54 6.82 -0.82
C ALA A 170 39.79 6.54 0.50
N TYR A 171 38.45 6.49 0.46
CA TYR A 171 37.60 6.30 1.63
C TYR A 171 36.40 5.42 1.29
N MET A 172 35.85 4.72 2.29
CA MET A 172 34.65 3.91 2.12
C MET A 172 33.42 4.80 1.99
N LEU A 173 32.54 4.50 1.02
CA LEU A 173 31.25 5.14 0.87
C LEU A 173 30.28 4.69 1.98
N THR A 174 30.35 5.39 3.10
CA THR A 174 29.41 5.29 4.22
C THR A 174 28.67 6.62 4.40
N PRO A 175 27.48 6.63 5.04
CA PRO A 175 26.77 7.87 5.34
C PRO A 175 27.66 8.85 6.10
N GLU A 176 28.41 8.37 7.10
CA GLU A 176 29.23 9.19 7.99
C GLU A 176 30.38 9.86 7.23
N ASN A 177 31.09 9.10 6.38
CA ASN A 177 32.22 9.64 5.62
C ASN A 177 31.76 10.65 4.57
N VAL A 178 30.67 10.35 3.86
CA VAL A 178 30.13 11.26 2.84
C VAL A 178 29.63 12.54 3.49
N VAL A 179 28.95 12.47 4.63
CA VAL A 179 28.52 13.64 5.40
C VAL A 179 29.71 14.43 5.92
N CYS A 180 30.72 13.79 6.51
CA CYS A 180 31.94 14.45 6.99
C CYS A 180 32.61 15.26 5.89
N ALA A 181 32.83 14.64 4.72
CA ALA A 181 33.39 15.31 3.56
C ALA A 181 32.46 16.45 3.09
N PHE A 182 31.16 16.20 2.96
CA PHE A 182 30.20 17.19 2.45
C PHE A 182 30.12 18.44 3.32
N VAL A 183 30.08 18.29 4.65
CA VAL A 183 30.07 19.39 5.62
C VAL A 183 31.34 20.23 5.51
N HIS A 184 32.50 19.57 5.37
CA HIS A 184 33.79 20.24 5.13
C HIS A 184 33.76 21.10 3.86
N TYR A 185 33.32 20.54 2.72
CA TYR A 185 33.26 21.27 1.45
C TYR A 185 32.22 22.40 1.41
N ARG A 186 31.25 22.41 2.34
CA ARG A 186 30.30 23.52 2.54
C ARG A 186 30.81 24.57 3.53
N ASN A 187 31.94 24.34 4.19
CA ASN A 187 32.44 25.16 5.32
C ASN A 187 31.38 25.33 6.42
N GLU A 188 30.58 24.29 6.68
CA GLU A 188 29.55 24.33 7.71
C GLU A 188 30.09 23.91 9.07
N ARG A 189 29.58 24.56 10.12
CA ARG A 189 29.83 24.15 11.50
C ARG A 189 28.61 23.38 11.98
N VAL A 190 28.76 22.07 12.10
CA VAL A 190 27.70 21.17 12.53
C VAL A 190 28.13 20.52 13.84
N GLU A 191 27.27 20.55 14.86
CA GLU A 191 27.57 19.97 16.18
C GLU A 191 27.48 18.44 16.17
N THR A 192 26.63 17.86 15.32
CA THR A 192 26.45 16.41 15.16
C THR A 192 26.27 16.04 13.69
N LEU A 193 27.10 15.14 13.18
CA LEU A 193 26.97 14.63 11.81
C LEU A 193 25.86 13.58 11.67
N ASP A 194 25.45 12.98 12.79
CA ASP A 194 24.36 12.01 12.84
C ASP A 194 23.05 12.62 12.32
N ASN A 195 22.39 11.91 11.40
CA ASN A 195 21.15 12.35 10.74
C ASN A 195 21.26 13.65 9.92
N TYR A 196 22.45 14.04 9.49
CA TYR A 196 22.61 15.19 8.60
C TYR A 196 21.74 15.01 7.33
N PRO A 197 20.93 16.01 6.95
CA PRO A 197 19.94 15.87 5.88
C PRO A 197 20.62 15.92 4.51
N LEU A 198 21.14 14.78 4.06
CA LEU A 198 21.77 14.61 2.77
C LEU A 198 20.98 13.65 1.89
N ASN A 199 20.74 14.07 0.65
CA ASN A 199 20.21 13.26 -0.44
C ASN A 199 20.98 13.60 -1.73
N VAL A 200 20.70 12.90 -2.83
CA VAL A 200 21.44 13.06 -4.09
C VAL A 200 21.24 14.47 -4.66
N THR A 201 20.01 14.98 -4.60
CA THR A 201 19.68 16.35 -5.05
C THR A 201 20.54 17.39 -4.33
N ILE A 202 20.61 17.32 -3.00
CA ILE A 202 21.41 18.25 -2.18
C ILE A 202 22.90 18.12 -2.52
N LEU A 203 23.41 16.88 -2.59
CA LEU A 203 24.82 16.63 -2.90
C LEU A 203 25.21 17.22 -4.26
N ARG A 204 24.49 16.84 -5.33
CA ARG A 204 24.80 17.25 -6.71
C ARG A 204 24.55 18.74 -6.95
N SER A 205 23.68 19.38 -6.18
CA SER A 205 23.50 20.84 -6.25
C SER A 205 24.71 21.62 -5.71
N CYS A 206 25.57 20.98 -4.90
CA CYS A 206 26.71 21.62 -4.26
C CYS A 206 27.97 21.55 -5.14
N LYS A 207 28.28 22.65 -5.84
CA LYS A 207 29.45 22.73 -6.74
C LYS A 207 30.79 22.45 -6.07
N SER A 208 30.96 22.82 -4.79
CA SER A 208 32.22 22.58 -4.06
C SER A 208 32.42 21.12 -3.70
N ALA A 209 31.35 20.34 -3.60
CA ALA A 209 31.38 18.90 -3.29
C ALA A 209 31.51 18.01 -4.54
N LYS A 210 31.98 18.55 -5.67
CA LYS A 210 32.02 17.82 -6.95
C LYS A 210 32.80 16.51 -6.87
N SER A 211 33.94 16.48 -6.17
CA SER A 211 34.75 15.27 -5.98
C SER A 211 33.96 14.14 -5.30
N ILE A 212 33.07 14.48 -4.37
CA ILE A 212 32.18 13.53 -3.70
C ILE A 212 31.11 13.04 -4.68
N SER A 213 30.46 13.95 -5.41
CA SER A 213 29.46 13.61 -6.42
C SER A 213 30.03 12.69 -7.49
N ASP A 214 31.20 13.01 -8.04
CA ASP A 214 31.87 12.20 -9.06
C ASP A 214 32.16 10.76 -8.55
N TYR A 215 32.46 10.59 -7.27
CA TYR A 215 32.66 9.26 -6.68
C TYR A 215 31.33 8.52 -6.46
N ILE A 216 30.30 9.21 -5.98
CA ILE A 216 28.95 8.65 -5.81
C ILE A 216 28.41 8.18 -7.16
N ASP A 217 28.59 8.95 -8.22
CA ASP A 217 28.09 8.65 -9.56
C ASP A 217 28.74 7.40 -10.17
N GLU A 218 30.02 7.13 -9.87
CA GLU A 218 30.71 5.90 -10.28
C GLU A 218 30.21 4.63 -9.56
N CYS A 219 29.57 4.80 -8.40
CA CYS A 219 29.08 3.71 -7.56
C CYS A 219 27.59 3.91 -7.22
N PHE A 220 26.82 4.50 -8.14
CA PHE A 220 25.53 5.12 -7.82
C PHE A 220 24.51 4.15 -7.20
N ASP A 221 24.32 2.97 -7.79
CA ASP A 221 23.43 1.92 -7.25
C ASP A 221 23.79 1.53 -5.80
N ASN A 222 25.08 1.35 -5.52
CA ASN A 222 25.56 1.07 -4.17
C ASN A 222 25.37 2.26 -3.22
N ALA A 223 25.56 3.49 -3.70
CA ALA A 223 25.42 4.70 -2.91
C ALA A 223 23.96 4.95 -2.49
N LEU A 224 23.00 4.72 -3.39
CA LEU A 224 21.57 4.80 -3.07
C LEU A 224 21.18 3.83 -1.94
N ASN A 225 21.82 2.66 -1.87
CA ASN A 225 21.54 1.67 -0.84
C ASN A 225 22.21 1.94 0.52
N ASN A 226 23.43 2.47 0.50
CA ASN A 226 24.33 2.47 1.64
C ASN A 226 24.65 3.86 2.19
N VAL A 227 24.56 4.92 1.37
CA VAL A 227 24.91 6.29 1.77
C VAL A 227 23.65 7.08 2.11
N PHE A 228 22.67 7.10 1.20
CA PHE A 228 21.47 7.93 1.32
C PHE A 228 20.34 7.19 2.04
N ILE A 229 20.56 6.91 3.33
CA ILE A 229 19.66 6.06 4.13
C ILE A 229 18.70 6.82 5.07
N THR A 230 18.76 8.16 5.09
CA THR A 230 17.92 8.99 5.95
C THR A 230 16.60 9.37 5.28
N ASP A 231 15.62 9.86 6.05
CA ASP A 231 14.33 10.34 5.51
C ASP A 231 14.48 11.49 4.51
N THR A 232 15.60 12.20 4.52
CA THR A 232 15.89 13.25 3.52
C THR A 232 16.01 12.66 2.12
N ALA A 233 16.40 11.39 2.00
CA ALA A 233 16.41 10.65 0.73
C ALA A 233 15.01 10.53 0.10
N LYS A 234 13.93 10.77 0.85
CA LYS A 234 12.54 10.78 0.34
C LYS A 234 12.08 12.14 -0.19
N LYS A 235 13.00 13.11 -0.30
CA LYS A 235 12.76 14.47 -0.78
C LYS A 235 13.60 14.78 -2.01
N GLU A 236 13.80 13.80 -2.88
CA GLU A 236 14.55 14.01 -4.11
C GLU A 236 13.79 14.92 -5.07
N SER A 237 14.53 15.72 -5.84
CA SER A 237 13.96 16.48 -6.95
C SER A 237 13.42 15.54 -8.03
N VAL A 238 12.41 16.01 -8.77
CA VAL A 238 11.82 15.30 -9.91
C VAL A 238 12.89 14.80 -10.89
N GLY A 239 13.92 15.62 -11.18
CA GLY A 239 15.01 15.24 -12.09
C GLY A 239 15.80 14.02 -11.62
N ILE A 240 16.09 13.91 -10.32
CA ILE A 240 16.81 12.75 -9.75
C ILE A 240 15.90 11.52 -9.72
N ILE A 241 14.62 11.68 -9.38
CA ILE A 241 13.66 10.57 -9.42
C ILE A 241 13.59 9.97 -10.82
N LEU A 242 13.47 10.84 -11.85
CA LEU A 242 13.45 10.44 -13.26
C LEU A 242 14.75 9.78 -13.72
N GLU A 243 15.91 10.27 -13.27
CA GLU A 243 17.19 9.63 -13.57
C GLU A 243 17.25 8.21 -12.98
N ILE A 244 16.84 8.03 -11.72
CA ILE A 244 16.91 6.73 -11.04
C ILE A 244 15.94 5.73 -11.66
N ILE A 245 14.68 6.10 -11.90
CA ILE A 245 13.68 5.18 -12.46
C ILE A 245 14.06 4.74 -13.88
N ASN A 246 14.58 5.65 -14.71
CA ASN A 246 14.91 5.39 -16.11
C ASN A 246 16.30 4.75 -16.30
N SER A 247 17.13 4.67 -15.26
CA SER A 247 18.48 4.09 -15.35
C SER A 247 18.43 2.58 -15.59
N GLU A 248 19.23 2.09 -16.53
CA GLU A 248 19.45 0.64 -16.74
C GLU A 248 20.55 0.08 -15.82
N ASP A 249 21.39 0.95 -15.24
CA ASP A 249 22.54 0.58 -14.40
C ASP A 249 22.17 0.36 -12.93
N ILE A 250 20.96 0.76 -12.51
CA ILE A 250 20.46 0.63 -11.14
C ILE A 250 19.53 -0.58 -11.08
N THR A 251 19.75 -1.46 -10.10
CA THR A 251 18.93 -2.67 -9.95
C THR A 251 17.51 -2.34 -9.51
N GLU A 252 16.54 -3.17 -9.90
CA GLU A 252 15.12 -2.95 -9.51
C GLU A 252 14.93 -2.94 -7.99
N ASP A 253 15.66 -3.76 -7.24
CA ASP A 253 15.61 -3.79 -5.78
C ASP A 253 16.07 -2.46 -5.18
N THR A 254 17.17 -1.88 -5.69
CA THR A 254 17.63 -0.55 -5.29
C THR A 254 16.61 0.52 -5.63
N LYS A 255 16.06 0.52 -6.85
CA LYS A 255 15.01 1.46 -7.26
C LYS A 255 13.83 1.37 -6.32
N ARG A 256 13.35 0.16 -6.01
CA ARG A 256 12.17 -0.04 -5.16
C ARG A 256 12.42 0.51 -3.77
N LYS A 257 13.56 0.17 -3.16
CA LYS A 257 13.93 0.66 -1.82
C LYS A 257 14.07 2.18 -1.77
N TYR A 258 14.73 2.77 -2.78
CA TYR A 258 15.04 4.20 -2.79
C TYR A 258 13.83 5.07 -3.17
N LEU A 259 13.09 4.68 -4.20
CA LEU A 259 11.97 5.44 -4.75
C LEU A 259 10.66 5.26 -3.96
N SER A 260 10.49 4.16 -3.21
CA SER A 260 9.30 3.99 -2.37
C SER A 260 9.19 5.12 -1.34
N GLY A 261 8.04 5.81 -1.33
CA GLY A 261 7.74 6.87 -0.37
C GLY A 261 8.37 8.23 -0.69
N GLN A 262 8.80 8.48 -1.94
CA GLN A 262 9.19 9.82 -2.36
C GLN A 262 8.04 10.82 -2.22
N GLN A 263 8.36 12.03 -1.74
CA GLN A 263 7.39 13.11 -1.56
C GLN A 263 7.07 13.81 -2.88
N ASN A 264 8.07 13.99 -3.74
CA ASN A 264 7.87 14.57 -5.06
C ASN A 264 7.39 13.48 -6.02
N LYS A 265 6.42 13.83 -6.85
CA LYS A 265 5.82 12.94 -7.85
C LYS A 265 6.26 13.35 -9.26
N VAL A 266 6.19 12.43 -10.20
CA VAL A 266 6.60 12.60 -11.60
C VAL A 266 5.46 12.33 -12.56
N SER A 267 5.51 12.94 -13.74
CA SER A 267 4.61 12.62 -14.86
C SER A 267 5.05 11.31 -15.51
N LEU A 268 4.11 10.45 -15.91
CA LEU A 268 4.42 9.23 -16.68
C LEU A 268 5.02 9.56 -18.04
N SER A 269 4.71 10.72 -18.62
CA SER A 269 5.26 11.15 -19.91
C SER A 269 6.79 11.22 -19.90
N ASP A 270 7.39 11.44 -18.73
CA ASP A 270 8.83 11.58 -18.55
C ASP A 270 9.50 10.25 -18.10
N VAL A 271 8.70 9.24 -17.78
CA VAL A 271 9.15 7.90 -17.41
C VAL A 271 9.19 7.03 -18.66
N ASN A 272 10.25 6.22 -18.79
CA ASN A 272 10.35 5.20 -19.83
C ASN A 272 9.14 4.25 -19.72
N ASN A 273 8.44 4.01 -20.83
CA ASN A 273 7.21 3.21 -20.87
C ASN A 273 7.36 1.80 -20.29
N ILE A 274 8.54 1.19 -20.41
CA ILE A 274 8.85 -0.12 -19.81
C ILE A 274 8.77 -0.08 -18.27
N GLN A 275 8.98 1.09 -17.66
CA GLN A 275 9.01 1.31 -16.21
C GLN A 275 7.69 1.84 -15.64
N TRP A 276 6.66 2.04 -16.47
CA TRP A 276 5.41 2.65 -16.01
C TRP A 276 4.69 1.85 -14.92
N GLU A 277 4.57 0.54 -15.08
CA GLU A 277 3.95 -0.31 -14.06
C GLU A 277 4.73 -0.23 -12.74
N PHE A 278 6.05 -0.32 -12.81
CA PHE A 278 6.91 -0.16 -11.64
C PHE A 278 6.74 1.21 -10.97
N ALA A 279 6.66 2.30 -11.76
CA ALA A 279 6.48 3.65 -11.24
C ALA A 279 5.14 3.82 -10.50
N ILE A 280 4.07 3.17 -11.00
CA ILE A 280 2.76 3.09 -10.33
C ILE A 280 2.88 2.27 -9.03
N GLU A 281 3.56 1.13 -9.06
CA GLU A 281 3.75 0.28 -7.87
C GLU A 281 4.49 0.96 -6.72
N VAL A 282 5.57 1.68 -7.03
CA VAL A 282 6.38 2.39 -6.02
C VAL A 282 5.80 3.75 -5.62
N ASP A 283 4.65 4.10 -6.19
CA ASP A 283 3.90 5.33 -5.92
C ASP A 283 4.79 6.58 -6.06
N ILE A 284 5.33 6.79 -7.26
CA ILE A 284 6.07 8.01 -7.61
C ILE A 284 5.36 8.84 -8.68
N VAL A 285 4.26 8.35 -9.24
CA VAL A 285 3.48 9.02 -10.29
C VAL A 285 2.55 10.07 -9.67
N ILE A 286 2.31 11.17 -10.37
CA ILE A 286 1.33 12.18 -9.97
C ILE A 286 -0.07 11.53 -9.93
N PRO A 287 -0.81 11.60 -8.81
CA PRO A 287 -2.14 11.03 -8.73
C PRO A 287 -3.17 11.92 -9.44
N ALA A 288 -3.20 11.84 -10.77
CA ALA A 288 -4.12 12.58 -11.61
C ALA A 288 -4.79 11.67 -12.65
N TRP A 289 -6.01 12.02 -13.04
CA TRP A 289 -6.79 11.21 -14.00
C TRP A 289 -6.15 11.06 -15.37
N PRO A 290 -5.49 12.09 -15.97
CA PRO A 290 -4.77 11.90 -17.23
C PRO A 290 -3.61 10.90 -17.13
N GLU A 291 -2.89 10.87 -16.01
CA GLU A 291 -1.80 9.91 -15.77
C GLU A 291 -2.35 8.49 -15.65
N ILE A 292 -3.43 8.33 -14.89
CA ILE A 292 -4.15 7.06 -14.74
C ILE A 292 -4.68 6.58 -16.09
N TYR A 293 -5.28 7.46 -16.89
CA TYR A 293 -5.81 7.11 -18.20
C TYR A 293 -4.69 6.71 -19.17
N ALA A 294 -3.59 7.48 -19.22
CA ALA A 294 -2.44 7.15 -20.06
C ALA A 294 -1.87 5.78 -19.72
N PHE A 295 -1.72 5.48 -18.42
CA PHE A 295 -1.28 4.15 -17.99
C PHE A 295 -2.29 3.07 -18.39
N TYR A 296 -3.57 3.27 -18.10
CA TYR A 296 -4.65 2.35 -18.45
C TYR A 296 -4.71 2.04 -19.96
N GLU A 297 -4.55 3.05 -20.81
CA GLU A 297 -4.48 2.91 -22.26
C GLU A 297 -3.27 2.07 -22.69
N SER A 298 -2.11 2.30 -22.06
CA SER A 298 -0.89 1.48 -22.32
C SER A 298 -1.09 0.00 -21.97
N GLN A 299 -2.00 -0.30 -21.04
CA GLN A 299 -2.38 -1.65 -20.64
C GLN A 299 -3.52 -2.24 -21.48
N ASN A 300 -3.75 -1.72 -22.69
CA ASN A 300 -4.85 -2.10 -23.57
C ASN A 300 -6.23 -1.90 -22.93
N ASN A 301 -6.40 -0.83 -22.16
CA ASN A 301 -7.64 -0.50 -21.46
C ASN A 301 -8.05 -1.59 -20.45
N VAL A 302 -7.07 -2.14 -19.72
CA VAL A 302 -7.31 -3.14 -18.66
C VAL A 302 -6.96 -2.54 -17.30
N MET A 303 -7.92 -2.62 -16.37
CA MET A 303 -7.76 -2.15 -14.99
C MET A 303 -7.00 -3.19 -14.15
N ILE A 304 -5.68 -3.24 -14.29
CA ILE A 304 -4.82 -4.21 -13.58
C ILE A 304 -4.68 -3.91 -12.08
N SER A 305 -4.20 -4.89 -11.31
CA SER A 305 -4.11 -4.81 -9.84
C SER A 305 -3.25 -3.64 -9.33
N SER A 306 -2.10 -3.36 -9.96
CA SER A 306 -1.22 -2.25 -9.57
C SER A 306 -1.92 -0.90 -9.71
N LEU A 307 -2.66 -0.69 -10.81
CA LEU A 307 -3.48 0.51 -11.01
C LEU A 307 -4.62 0.61 -9.98
N ARG A 308 -5.31 -0.49 -9.68
CA ARG A 308 -6.37 -0.47 -8.65
C ARG A 308 -5.83 -0.10 -7.27
N ILE A 309 -4.66 -0.64 -6.89
CA ILE A 309 -4.00 -0.29 -5.63
C ILE A 309 -3.65 1.20 -5.61
N PHE A 310 -3.12 1.74 -6.70
CA PHE A 310 -2.79 3.15 -6.82
C PHE A 310 -4.03 4.05 -6.69
N ILE A 311 -5.11 3.76 -7.43
CA ILE A 311 -6.38 4.49 -7.36
C ILE A 311 -6.95 4.42 -5.93
N THR A 312 -6.97 3.24 -5.31
CA THR A 312 -7.46 3.04 -3.93
C THR A 312 -6.69 3.91 -2.95
N LYS A 313 -5.37 3.97 -3.07
CA LYS A 313 -4.49 4.75 -2.19
C LYS A 313 -4.72 6.25 -2.32
N HIS A 314 -4.96 6.73 -3.55
CA HIS A 314 -5.06 8.16 -3.87
C HIS A 314 -6.49 8.64 -4.14
N ILE A 315 -7.51 7.85 -3.80
CA ILE A 315 -8.91 8.18 -4.13
C ILE A 315 -9.36 9.54 -3.58
N ASP A 316 -8.81 9.98 -2.45
CA ASP A 316 -9.11 11.28 -1.83
C ASP A 316 -8.45 12.46 -2.56
N GLU A 317 -7.41 12.20 -3.34
CA GLU A 317 -6.73 13.20 -4.19
C GLU A 317 -7.36 13.26 -5.59
N LEU A 318 -7.99 12.17 -6.03
CA LEU A 318 -8.57 11.98 -7.36
C LEU A 318 -9.99 12.55 -7.52
N THR A 319 -10.23 13.80 -7.10
CA THR A 319 -11.60 14.36 -7.08
C THR A 319 -12.08 14.98 -8.38
N ASP A 320 -11.18 15.49 -9.23
CA ASP A 320 -11.54 16.26 -10.43
C ASP A 320 -11.20 15.51 -11.72
N ILE A 321 -12.22 14.94 -12.37
CA ILE A 321 -12.09 14.19 -13.62
C ILE A 321 -12.24 15.07 -14.89
N SER A 322 -12.34 16.39 -14.74
CA SER A 322 -12.67 17.29 -15.84
C SER A 322 -11.65 17.30 -16.98
N GLU A 323 -10.40 16.91 -16.71
CA GLU A 323 -9.33 16.85 -17.70
C GLU A 323 -9.49 15.70 -18.71
N LEU A 324 -10.33 14.70 -18.41
CA LEU A 324 -10.67 13.62 -19.35
C LEU A 324 -11.84 14.02 -20.25
N ASP A 325 -11.81 13.58 -21.50
CA ASP A 325 -12.96 13.67 -22.39
C ASP A 325 -14.03 12.61 -22.06
N ASP A 326 -15.23 12.75 -22.64
CA ASP A 326 -16.36 11.88 -22.33
C ASP A 326 -16.10 10.41 -22.71
N THR A 327 -15.36 10.16 -23.80
CA THR A 327 -15.01 8.79 -24.22
C THR A 327 -14.05 8.15 -23.23
N GLN A 328 -13.04 8.92 -22.78
CA GLN A 328 -12.07 8.47 -21.79
C GLN A 328 -12.73 8.16 -20.45
N LYS A 329 -13.66 9.03 -20.01
CA LYS A 329 -14.46 8.83 -18.79
C LYS A 329 -15.29 7.56 -18.88
N GLU A 330 -16.02 7.36 -19.98
CA GLU A 330 -16.84 6.17 -20.20
C GLU A 330 -15.97 4.89 -20.12
N LEU A 331 -14.84 4.85 -20.82
CA LEU A 331 -13.95 3.68 -20.83
C LEU A 331 -13.40 3.34 -19.44
N LEU A 332 -12.96 4.34 -18.67
CA LEU A 332 -12.50 4.12 -17.30
C LEU A 332 -13.63 3.69 -16.36
N ALA A 333 -14.79 4.35 -16.46
CA ALA A 333 -15.96 4.03 -15.65
C ALA A 333 -16.42 2.59 -15.91
N HIS A 334 -16.45 2.14 -17.16
CA HIS A 334 -16.77 0.76 -17.53
C HIS A 334 -15.83 -0.23 -16.82
N SER A 335 -14.51 -0.01 -16.89
CA SER A 335 -13.53 -0.91 -16.28
C SER A 335 -13.44 -0.82 -14.76
N ALA A 336 -13.74 0.34 -14.17
CA ALA A 336 -13.67 0.54 -12.73
C ALA A 336 -14.97 0.14 -12.00
N LEU A 337 -16.13 0.35 -12.63
CA LEU A 337 -17.43 0.25 -11.97
C LEU A 337 -18.23 -1.00 -12.36
N LEU A 338 -17.99 -1.65 -13.50
CA LEU A 338 -18.68 -2.92 -13.86
C LEU A 338 -18.00 -4.16 -13.26
N THR A 339 -17.35 -3.99 -12.12
CA THR A 339 -16.70 -5.02 -11.31
C THR A 339 -16.85 -4.69 -9.83
N SER A 340 -16.55 -5.65 -8.97
CA SER A 340 -16.50 -5.47 -7.50
C SER A 340 -15.07 -5.45 -6.96
N ASP A 341 -14.09 -5.12 -7.82
CA ASP A 341 -12.66 -5.18 -7.47
C ASP A 341 -12.21 -4.06 -6.53
N PHE A 342 -13.01 -3.01 -6.36
CA PHE A 342 -12.79 -1.95 -5.37
C PHE A 342 -13.66 -2.19 -4.15
N GLU A 343 -13.16 -1.89 -2.95
CA GLU A 343 -13.97 -1.90 -1.75
C GLU A 343 -15.08 -0.84 -1.83
N ILE A 344 -16.25 -1.13 -1.26
CA ILE A 344 -17.46 -0.29 -1.37
C ILE A 344 -17.23 1.19 -1.02
N LEU A 345 -16.37 1.50 -0.05
CA LEU A 345 -16.07 2.89 0.34
C LEU A 345 -15.30 3.66 -0.74
N VAL A 346 -14.40 2.99 -1.47
CA VAL A 346 -13.66 3.55 -2.60
C VAL A 346 -14.58 3.60 -3.81
N TYR A 347 -15.35 2.54 -4.03
CA TYR A 347 -16.31 2.44 -5.11
C TYR A 347 -17.36 3.56 -5.07
N ASP A 348 -17.95 3.86 -3.91
CA ASP A 348 -18.92 4.95 -3.75
C ASP A 348 -18.32 6.33 -4.07
N LYS A 349 -17.00 6.51 -3.90
CA LYS A 349 -16.30 7.73 -4.34
C LYS A 349 -16.13 7.72 -5.86
N LEU A 350 -15.72 6.60 -6.44
CA LEU A 350 -15.61 6.45 -7.90
C LEU A 350 -16.95 6.73 -8.58
N VAL A 351 -18.06 6.19 -8.07
CA VAL A 351 -19.41 6.47 -8.57
C VAL A 351 -19.72 7.97 -8.60
N LYS A 352 -19.31 8.72 -7.56
CA LYS A 352 -19.48 10.18 -7.53
C LYS A 352 -18.55 10.92 -8.49
N ILE A 353 -17.34 10.41 -8.69
CA ILE A 353 -16.36 11.00 -9.60
C ILE A 353 -16.82 10.84 -11.05
N PHE A 354 -17.35 9.67 -11.41
CA PHE A 354 -17.90 9.37 -12.73
C PHE A 354 -19.38 9.74 -12.86
N ASP A 355 -19.88 10.70 -12.07
CA ASP A 355 -21.28 11.15 -12.13
C ASP A 355 -21.68 11.56 -13.56
N GLY A 356 -22.88 11.16 -13.97
CA GLY A 356 -23.40 11.35 -15.32
C GLY A 356 -23.04 10.26 -16.35
N VAL A 357 -22.12 9.34 -16.05
CA VAL A 357 -21.89 8.17 -16.91
C VAL A 357 -23.08 7.21 -16.82
N THR A 358 -23.58 6.75 -17.98
CA THR A 358 -24.68 5.80 -18.06
C THR A 358 -24.26 4.56 -18.84
N PHE A 359 -24.36 3.39 -18.22
CA PHE A 359 -24.07 2.11 -18.87
C PHE A 359 -25.31 1.62 -19.60
N LYS A 360 -25.18 1.33 -20.90
CA LYS A 360 -26.29 0.80 -21.72
C LYS A 360 -26.08 -0.68 -21.97
N ASP A 361 -26.97 -1.50 -21.43
CA ASP A 361 -26.98 -2.96 -21.58
C ASP A 361 -25.60 -3.61 -21.39
N ALA A 362 -24.82 -3.04 -20.47
CA ALA A 362 -23.48 -3.51 -20.15
C ALA A 362 -23.54 -4.74 -19.24
N ASP A 363 -22.57 -5.64 -19.38
CA ASP A 363 -22.48 -6.83 -18.53
C ASP A 363 -22.25 -6.43 -17.06
N ILE A 364 -23.17 -6.83 -16.18
CA ILE A 364 -23.16 -6.55 -14.74
C ILE A 364 -22.86 -7.80 -13.90
N ASN A 365 -22.59 -8.95 -14.51
CA ASN A 365 -22.43 -10.22 -13.80
C ASN A 365 -21.25 -10.24 -12.81
N SER A 366 -20.27 -9.35 -13.00
CA SER A 366 -19.10 -9.22 -12.12
C SER A 366 -19.31 -8.22 -10.98
N VAL A 367 -20.52 -7.64 -10.86
CA VAL A 367 -20.88 -6.65 -9.84
C VAL A 367 -21.70 -7.33 -8.75
N ASP A 368 -21.25 -7.27 -7.50
CA ASP A 368 -22.00 -7.83 -6.38
C ASP A 368 -23.20 -6.95 -5.98
N ASN A 369 -24.04 -7.48 -5.10
CA ASN A 369 -25.27 -6.83 -4.67
C ASN A 369 -25.07 -5.48 -3.98
N ALA A 370 -23.92 -5.21 -3.35
CA ALA A 370 -23.66 -3.95 -2.66
C ALA A 370 -23.27 -2.86 -3.68
N HIS A 371 -22.30 -3.17 -4.54
CA HIS A 371 -21.83 -2.26 -5.60
C HIS A 371 -22.96 -1.96 -6.60
N PHE A 372 -23.77 -2.97 -6.93
CA PHE A 372 -24.92 -2.82 -7.79
C PHE A 372 -25.94 -1.81 -7.24
N LYS A 373 -26.19 -1.83 -5.93
CA LYS A 373 -27.07 -0.82 -5.29
C LYS A 373 -26.50 0.59 -5.43
N SER A 374 -25.18 0.77 -5.30
CA SER A 374 -24.53 2.07 -5.49
C SER A 374 -24.71 2.59 -6.92
N LEU A 375 -24.51 1.74 -7.93
CA LEU A 375 -24.78 2.08 -9.34
C LEU A 375 -26.23 2.49 -9.57
N LEU A 376 -27.17 1.72 -9.02
CA LEU A 376 -28.59 2.05 -9.13
C LEU A 376 -28.91 3.36 -8.42
N CYS A 377 -28.35 3.64 -7.25
CA CYS A 377 -28.59 4.91 -6.56
C CYS A 377 -28.13 6.12 -7.37
N ALA A 378 -27.06 5.96 -8.15
CA ALA A 378 -26.45 7.02 -8.94
C ALA A 378 -27.00 7.16 -10.37
N ASP A 379 -28.12 6.52 -10.69
CA ASP A 379 -28.77 6.59 -12.01
C ASP A 379 -27.88 6.12 -13.18
N MET A 380 -26.82 5.34 -12.90
CA MET A 380 -25.87 4.87 -13.92
C MET A 380 -26.36 3.67 -14.73
N LEU A 381 -27.40 2.99 -14.24
CA LEU A 381 -28.01 1.81 -14.89
C LEU A 381 -29.46 2.17 -15.26
N PRO A 382 -29.75 2.57 -16.50
CA PRO A 382 -31.09 2.92 -16.93
C PRO A 382 -31.99 1.68 -16.97
N TYR A 383 -33.30 1.90 -17.03
CA TYR A 383 -34.22 0.80 -17.31
C TYR A 383 -33.92 0.18 -18.67
N SER A 384 -33.78 -1.15 -18.72
CA SER A 384 -33.81 -1.91 -19.97
C SER A 384 -34.28 -3.34 -19.75
N THR A 385 -34.82 -3.96 -20.79
CA THR A 385 -35.18 -5.39 -20.78
C THR A 385 -33.96 -6.27 -20.51
N TYR A 386 -32.79 -5.90 -21.02
CA TYR A 386 -31.53 -6.61 -20.73
C TYR A 386 -31.23 -6.59 -19.24
N TYR A 387 -31.20 -5.43 -18.59
CA TYR A 387 -30.93 -5.36 -17.16
C TYR A 387 -31.99 -6.09 -16.34
N THR A 388 -33.28 -5.96 -16.68
CA THR A 388 -34.35 -6.70 -16.01
C THR A 388 -34.10 -8.20 -16.03
N THR A 389 -33.78 -8.77 -17.20
CA THR A 389 -33.52 -10.21 -17.36
C THR A 389 -32.22 -10.65 -16.69
N THR A 390 -31.13 -9.89 -16.83
CA THR A 390 -29.85 -10.20 -16.16
C THR A 390 -29.95 -10.15 -14.65
N ILE A 391 -30.64 -9.15 -14.08
CA ILE A 391 -30.84 -9.04 -12.64
C ILE A 391 -31.72 -10.18 -12.13
N ARG A 392 -32.79 -10.51 -12.84
CA ARG A 392 -33.65 -11.66 -12.52
C ARG A 392 -32.83 -12.95 -12.43
N ASP A 393 -31.97 -13.18 -13.42
CA ASP A 393 -31.28 -14.47 -13.57
C ASP A 393 -30.04 -14.58 -12.67
N ASN A 394 -29.31 -13.47 -12.45
CA ASN A 394 -28.01 -13.48 -11.78
C ASN A 394 -27.95 -12.68 -10.46
N HIS A 395 -28.87 -11.73 -10.22
CA HIS A 395 -28.85 -10.81 -9.08
C HIS A 395 -30.22 -10.70 -8.37
N SER A 396 -30.92 -11.83 -8.19
CA SER A 396 -32.29 -11.85 -7.67
C SER A 396 -32.49 -11.15 -6.31
N ASP A 397 -31.45 -11.08 -5.46
CA ASP A 397 -31.50 -10.40 -4.15
C ASP A 397 -31.69 -8.88 -4.24
N VAL A 398 -31.29 -8.26 -5.35
CA VAL A 398 -31.41 -6.81 -5.60
C VAL A 398 -32.50 -6.46 -6.60
N LEU A 399 -33.20 -7.47 -7.13
CA LEU A 399 -34.30 -7.27 -8.08
C LEU A 399 -35.40 -6.37 -7.50
N THR A 400 -35.78 -6.55 -6.24
CA THR A 400 -36.81 -5.71 -5.59
C THR A 400 -36.40 -4.24 -5.55
N TYR A 401 -35.10 -3.96 -5.38
CA TYR A 401 -34.58 -2.60 -5.38
C TYR A 401 -34.64 -1.97 -6.78
N TYR A 402 -34.27 -2.73 -7.81
CA TYR A 402 -34.39 -2.32 -9.20
C TYR A 402 -35.85 -2.06 -9.58
N VAL A 403 -36.76 -2.97 -9.22
CA VAL A 403 -38.21 -2.85 -9.46
C VAL A 403 -38.78 -1.64 -8.72
N ASP A 404 -38.35 -1.35 -7.49
CA ASP A 404 -38.81 -0.16 -6.79
C ASP A 404 -38.35 1.12 -7.51
N LYS A 405 -37.14 1.14 -8.07
CA LYS A 405 -36.63 2.29 -8.81
C LYS A 405 -37.40 2.51 -10.12
N TYR A 406 -37.59 1.45 -10.91
CA TYR A 406 -38.23 1.48 -12.23
C TYR A 406 -39.64 0.87 -12.23
N LEU A 407 -40.41 1.16 -11.18
CA LEU A 407 -41.69 0.49 -10.92
C LEU A 407 -42.67 0.58 -12.09
N ASP A 408 -42.72 1.73 -12.75
CA ASP A 408 -43.72 1.99 -13.78
C ASP A 408 -43.37 1.23 -15.07
N GLU A 409 -42.10 1.27 -15.45
CA GLU A 409 -41.53 0.54 -16.57
C GLU A 409 -41.65 -0.98 -16.35
N CYS A 410 -41.29 -1.47 -15.16
CA CYS A 410 -41.40 -2.88 -14.80
C CYS A 410 -42.85 -3.40 -14.81
N ILE A 411 -43.86 -2.58 -14.49
CA ILE A 411 -45.27 -2.99 -14.55
C ILE A 411 -45.79 -2.97 -15.99
N ILE A 412 -45.29 -2.07 -16.83
CA ILE A 412 -45.62 -2.06 -18.27
C ILE A 412 -45.09 -3.31 -18.94
N GLU A 413 -43.85 -3.71 -18.64
CA GLU A 413 -43.18 -4.90 -19.18
C GLU A 413 -43.17 -6.06 -18.16
N ILE A 414 -44.29 -6.27 -17.47
CA ILE A 414 -44.38 -7.23 -16.36
C ILE A 414 -44.03 -8.67 -16.76
N GLU A 415 -44.16 -9.00 -18.04
CA GLU A 415 -43.81 -10.31 -18.62
C GLU A 415 -42.33 -10.66 -18.48
N GLU A 416 -41.45 -9.66 -18.32
CA GLU A 416 -40.01 -9.85 -18.15
C GLU A 416 -39.61 -10.18 -16.70
N LEU A 417 -40.49 -9.91 -15.74
CA LEU A 417 -40.27 -10.18 -14.32
C LEU A 417 -40.41 -11.67 -13.97
N PRO A 418 -39.71 -12.16 -12.95
CA PRO A 418 -39.93 -13.52 -12.46
C PRO A 418 -41.30 -13.65 -11.81
N THR A 419 -41.94 -14.80 -12.02
CA THR A 419 -43.26 -15.11 -11.46
C THR A 419 -43.20 -15.68 -10.04
N ASP A 420 -42.20 -15.29 -9.26
CA ASP A 420 -42.02 -15.76 -7.88
C ASP A 420 -42.91 -15.01 -6.87
N MET A 421 -43.34 -15.72 -5.84
CA MET A 421 -44.29 -15.17 -4.86
C MET A 421 -43.68 -14.13 -3.92
N ARG A 422 -42.35 -14.04 -3.80
CA ARG A 422 -41.71 -12.98 -3.00
C ARG A 422 -41.85 -11.65 -3.71
N LEU A 423 -41.58 -11.61 -5.03
CA LEU A 423 -41.78 -10.42 -5.85
C LEU A 423 -43.25 -9.99 -5.87
N TYR A 424 -44.18 -10.95 -6.03
CA TYR A 424 -45.61 -10.66 -5.96
C TYR A 424 -45.99 -9.97 -4.64
N LYS A 425 -45.57 -10.53 -3.50
CA LYS A 425 -45.81 -9.95 -2.18
C LYS A 425 -45.20 -8.55 -2.03
N HIS A 426 -44.01 -8.33 -2.59
CA HIS A 426 -43.34 -7.02 -2.60
C HIS A 426 -44.14 -5.98 -3.38
N LEU A 427 -44.49 -6.28 -4.63
CA LEU A 427 -45.29 -5.41 -5.50
C LEU A 427 -46.65 -5.09 -4.89
N MET A 428 -47.38 -6.10 -4.41
CA MET A 428 -48.71 -5.91 -3.84
C MET A 428 -48.72 -5.13 -2.51
N LYS A 429 -47.61 -5.11 -1.79
CA LYS A 429 -47.45 -4.28 -0.57
C LYS A 429 -46.95 -2.86 -0.89
N ASN A 430 -46.53 -2.59 -2.12
CA ASN A 430 -46.02 -1.28 -2.51
C ASN A 430 -47.20 -0.29 -2.69
N PRO A 431 -47.21 0.85 -1.97
CA PRO A 431 -48.34 1.78 -2.00
C PRO A 431 -48.55 2.47 -3.36
N ARG A 432 -47.57 2.41 -4.28
CA ARG A 432 -47.70 2.93 -5.64
C ARG A 432 -48.40 1.95 -6.60
N VAL A 433 -48.54 0.69 -6.20
CA VAL A 433 -49.21 -0.35 -7.00
C VAL A 433 -50.70 -0.36 -6.67
N ILE A 434 -51.44 0.54 -7.32
CA ILE A 434 -52.88 0.74 -7.13
C ILE A 434 -53.63 0.77 -8.46
N GLY A 435 -54.96 0.61 -8.43
CA GLY A 435 -55.81 0.72 -9.62
C GLY A 435 -55.43 -0.29 -10.70
N GLU A 436 -55.23 0.19 -11.92
CA GLU A 436 -54.85 -0.65 -13.07
C GLU A 436 -53.51 -1.34 -12.89
N LYS A 437 -52.53 -0.70 -12.24
CA LYS A 437 -51.22 -1.32 -11.96
C LYS A 437 -51.37 -2.58 -11.10
N ALA A 438 -52.16 -2.49 -10.03
CA ALA A 438 -52.43 -3.63 -9.15
C ALA A 438 -53.16 -4.76 -9.89
N LEU A 439 -54.10 -4.41 -10.77
CA LEU A 439 -54.78 -5.40 -11.61
C LEU A 439 -53.81 -6.12 -12.55
N SER A 440 -52.92 -5.39 -13.25
CA SER A 440 -51.92 -6.00 -14.14
C SER A 440 -51.00 -6.95 -13.38
N VAL A 441 -50.55 -6.56 -12.19
CA VAL A 441 -49.76 -7.43 -11.30
C VAL A 441 -50.53 -8.69 -10.93
N VAL A 442 -51.78 -8.56 -10.45
CA VAL A 442 -52.56 -9.75 -10.10
C VAL A 442 -52.74 -10.68 -11.30
N GLN A 443 -53.10 -10.15 -12.47
CA GLN A 443 -53.34 -10.96 -13.68
C GLN A 443 -52.09 -11.69 -14.16
N HIS A 444 -50.92 -11.05 -14.12
CA HIS A 444 -49.67 -11.67 -14.56
C HIS A 444 -49.26 -12.85 -13.65
N PHE A 445 -49.36 -12.68 -12.32
CA PHE A 445 -48.95 -13.73 -11.39
C PHE A 445 -50.00 -14.83 -11.20
N LEU A 446 -51.26 -14.56 -11.55
CA LEU A 446 -52.41 -15.43 -11.33
C LEU A 446 -52.20 -16.92 -11.67
N PRO A 447 -51.62 -17.27 -12.85
CA PRO A 447 -51.43 -18.67 -13.23
C PRO A 447 -50.41 -19.42 -12.35
N HIS A 448 -49.62 -18.69 -11.57
CA HIS A 448 -48.52 -19.20 -10.76
C HIS A 448 -48.82 -19.17 -9.25
N ILE A 449 -49.95 -18.57 -8.85
CA ILE A 449 -50.29 -18.43 -7.43
C ILE A 449 -50.80 -19.78 -6.89
N VAL A 450 -50.16 -20.22 -5.81
CA VAL A 450 -50.74 -21.20 -4.89
C VAL A 450 -51.31 -20.43 -3.69
N TRP A 451 -52.64 -20.40 -3.58
CA TRP A 451 -53.32 -19.56 -2.59
C TRP A 451 -52.95 -19.97 -1.15
N ASP A 452 -52.38 -19.01 -0.42
CA ASP A 452 -52.25 -19.03 1.02
C ASP A 452 -53.03 -17.85 1.64
N ASN A 453 -53.14 -17.83 2.97
CA ASN A 453 -53.90 -16.79 3.67
C ASN A 453 -53.36 -15.38 3.43
N GLU A 454 -52.04 -15.22 3.29
CA GLU A 454 -51.41 -13.92 3.06
C GLU A 454 -51.68 -13.43 1.64
N LEU A 455 -51.42 -14.28 0.65
CA LEU A 455 -51.65 -14.01 -0.77
C LEU A 455 -53.12 -13.65 -1.01
N ALA A 456 -54.06 -14.46 -0.50
CA ALA A 456 -55.47 -14.18 -0.65
C ALA A 456 -55.87 -12.82 -0.06
N ASN A 457 -55.37 -12.49 1.14
CA ASN A 457 -55.67 -11.22 1.79
C ASN A 457 -55.12 -10.01 1.02
N ILE A 458 -53.92 -10.09 0.44
CA ILE A 458 -53.34 -8.97 -0.32
C ILE A 458 -53.97 -8.81 -1.71
N THR A 459 -54.48 -9.90 -2.32
CA THR A 459 -55.16 -9.85 -3.62
C THR A 459 -56.62 -9.41 -3.53
N LEU A 460 -57.31 -9.76 -2.44
CA LEU A 460 -58.75 -9.55 -2.25
C LEU A 460 -59.23 -8.13 -2.61
N PRO A 461 -58.56 -7.04 -2.21
CA PRO A 461 -59.00 -5.68 -2.56
C PRO A 461 -58.98 -5.41 -4.07
N VAL A 462 -58.00 -5.95 -4.81
CA VAL A 462 -57.89 -5.78 -6.27
C VAL A 462 -59.02 -6.52 -6.96
N LEU A 463 -59.28 -7.74 -6.52
CA LEU A 463 -60.32 -8.61 -7.04
C LEU A 463 -61.71 -7.98 -6.88
N LYS A 464 -62.01 -7.49 -5.66
CA LYS A 464 -63.27 -6.84 -5.31
C LYS A 464 -63.56 -5.63 -6.21
N ASN A 465 -62.56 -4.81 -6.47
CA ASN A 465 -62.69 -3.63 -7.33
C ASN A 465 -62.77 -3.96 -8.84
N ASN A 466 -62.54 -5.21 -9.22
CA ASN A 466 -62.45 -5.66 -10.62
C ASN A 466 -63.17 -7.01 -10.82
N ILE A 467 -64.27 -7.25 -10.10
CA ILE A 467 -64.93 -8.57 -9.99
C ILE A 467 -65.31 -9.19 -11.35
N GLU A 468 -65.60 -8.35 -12.35
CA GLU A 468 -65.94 -8.79 -13.72
C GLU A 468 -64.74 -9.33 -14.52
N LYS A 469 -63.51 -9.13 -14.03
CA LYS A 469 -62.26 -9.51 -14.74
C LYS A 469 -61.71 -10.87 -14.31
N PHE A 470 -62.38 -11.55 -13.38
CA PHE A 470 -61.92 -12.82 -12.81
C PHE A 470 -62.98 -13.91 -12.96
N ASP A 471 -62.50 -15.15 -13.14
CA ASP A 471 -63.35 -16.33 -13.19
C ASP A 471 -63.79 -16.78 -11.79
N TYR A 472 -64.81 -17.64 -11.79
CA TYR A 472 -65.42 -18.16 -10.57
C TYR A 472 -64.43 -18.93 -9.68
N ASP A 473 -63.54 -19.73 -10.27
CA ASP A 473 -62.63 -20.58 -9.52
C ASP A 473 -61.64 -19.74 -8.70
N ILE A 474 -61.13 -18.67 -9.30
CA ILE A 474 -60.24 -17.71 -8.63
C ILE A 474 -60.97 -16.96 -7.52
N GLU A 475 -62.17 -16.46 -7.82
CA GLU A 475 -63.02 -15.77 -6.85
C GLU A 475 -63.29 -16.63 -5.62
N LYS A 476 -63.68 -17.89 -5.85
CA LYS A 476 -63.93 -18.86 -4.79
C LYS A 476 -62.67 -19.18 -3.99
N ASN A 477 -61.53 -19.41 -4.66
CA ASN A 477 -60.28 -19.74 -3.98
C ASN A 477 -59.82 -18.61 -3.04
N ILE A 478 -59.92 -17.34 -3.49
CA ILE A 478 -59.59 -16.18 -2.65
C ILE A 478 -60.58 -16.04 -1.50
N LEU A 479 -61.89 -16.24 -1.74
CA LEU A 479 -62.91 -16.20 -0.69
C LEU A 479 -62.63 -17.23 0.41
N VAL A 480 -62.20 -18.44 0.04
CA VAL A 480 -61.87 -19.54 0.96
C VAL A 480 -60.58 -19.25 1.74
N ALA A 481 -59.51 -18.85 1.06
CA ALA A 481 -58.19 -18.70 1.64
C ALA A 481 -58.02 -17.40 2.47
N SER A 482 -58.79 -16.36 2.17
CA SER A 482 -58.73 -15.11 2.93
C SER A 482 -59.11 -15.34 4.40
N THR A 483 -58.57 -14.53 5.31
CA THR A 483 -58.81 -14.66 6.76
C THR A 483 -59.50 -13.45 7.39
N ASN A 484 -59.50 -12.30 6.71
CA ASN A 484 -60.21 -11.11 7.17
C ASN A 484 -61.73 -11.26 6.97
N LEU A 485 -62.45 -11.66 8.01
CA LEU A 485 -63.89 -11.96 7.94
C LEU A 485 -64.75 -10.78 7.42
N PRO A 486 -64.59 -9.52 7.89
CA PRO A 486 -65.30 -8.39 7.32
C PRO A 486 -65.10 -8.22 5.80
N GLU A 487 -63.85 -8.26 5.32
CA GLU A 487 -63.57 -8.11 3.89
C GLU A 487 -64.10 -9.30 3.08
N ARG A 488 -63.99 -10.51 3.62
CA ARG A 488 -64.57 -11.73 3.01
C ARG A 488 -66.07 -11.65 2.89
N LEU A 489 -66.77 -11.18 3.92
CA LEU A 489 -68.23 -11.02 3.90
C LEU A 489 -68.63 -9.97 2.89
N SER A 490 -67.91 -8.85 2.82
CA SER A 490 -68.14 -7.84 1.81
C SER A 490 -67.96 -8.41 0.40
N PHE A 491 -66.89 -9.17 0.17
CA PHE A 491 -66.62 -9.79 -1.11
C PHE A 491 -67.66 -10.87 -1.48
N LEU A 492 -68.12 -11.66 -0.50
CA LEU A 492 -69.23 -12.59 -0.72
C LEU A 492 -70.50 -11.85 -1.16
N ILE A 493 -70.83 -10.71 -0.56
CA ILE A 493 -72.01 -9.92 -0.96
C ILE A 493 -71.90 -9.49 -2.42
N ASP A 494 -70.71 -9.11 -2.87
CA ASP A 494 -70.44 -8.71 -4.26
C ASP A 494 -70.60 -9.92 -5.21
N LEU A 495 -70.04 -11.09 -4.84
CA LEU A 495 -70.21 -12.33 -5.62
C LEU A 495 -71.67 -12.81 -5.68
N VAL A 496 -72.42 -12.67 -4.58
CA VAL A 496 -73.86 -13.00 -4.54
C VAL A 496 -74.66 -12.12 -5.50
N GLU A 497 -74.28 -10.85 -5.68
CA GLU A 497 -74.89 -10.00 -6.70
C GLU A 497 -74.48 -10.43 -8.11
N LYS A 498 -73.19 -10.74 -8.34
CA LYS A 498 -72.69 -11.21 -9.65
C LYS A 498 -73.41 -12.49 -10.11
N PHE A 499 -73.60 -13.45 -9.21
CA PHE A 499 -74.25 -14.74 -9.48
C PHE A 499 -75.71 -14.80 -9.02
N ARG A 500 -76.41 -13.66 -8.96
CA ARG A 500 -77.78 -13.52 -8.43
C ARG A 500 -78.82 -14.49 -9.00
N ASP A 501 -78.60 -14.98 -10.22
CA ASP A 501 -79.52 -15.86 -10.93
C ASP A 501 -79.11 -17.36 -10.87
N ASP A 502 -77.94 -17.68 -10.29
CA ASP A 502 -77.44 -19.04 -10.11
C ASP A 502 -77.37 -19.40 -8.61
N PHE A 503 -78.45 -20.00 -8.11
CA PHE A 503 -78.54 -20.38 -6.70
C PHE A 503 -77.64 -21.55 -6.32
N ASP A 504 -77.17 -22.35 -7.27
CA ASP A 504 -76.24 -23.44 -6.97
C ASP A 504 -74.85 -22.84 -6.65
N ILE A 505 -74.39 -21.88 -7.46
CA ILE A 505 -73.17 -21.10 -7.19
C ILE A 505 -73.30 -20.31 -5.88
N VAL A 506 -74.41 -19.60 -5.66
CA VAL A 506 -74.63 -18.85 -4.41
C VAL A 506 -74.59 -19.77 -3.19
N THR A 507 -75.17 -20.97 -3.28
CA THR A 507 -75.11 -21.98 -2.21
C THR A 507 -73.67 -22.34 -1.91
N GLU A 508 -72.89 -22.69 -2.93
CA GLU A 508 -71.49 -23.08 -2.78
C GLU A 508 -70.63 -21.98 -2.14
N LEU A 509 -70.80 -20.73 -2.57
CA LEU A 509 -70.09 -19.57 -2.02
C LEU A 509 -70.41 -19.34 -0.53
N ILE A 510 -71.67 -19.50 -0.11
CA ILE A 510 -72.05 -19.36 1.31
C ILE A 510 -71.44 -20.49 2.15
N GLU A 511 -71.48 -21.73 1.66
CA GLU A 511 -70.87 -22.86 2.38
C GLU A 511 -69.36 -22.70 2.56
N SER A 512 -68.70 -22.02 1.62
CA SER A 512 -67.26 -21.77 1.63
C SER A 512 -66.76 -20.90 2.80
N LEU A 513 -67.65 -20.13 3.45
CA LEU A 513 -67.33 -19.33 4.64
C LEU A 513 -67.24 -20.15 5.94
N GLY A 514 -67.63 -21.43 5.91
CA GLY A 514 -67.54 -22.34 7.06
C GLY A 514 -68.84 -22.56 7.84
N ASP A 515 -68.76 -23.31 8.95
CA ASP A 515 -69.91 -23.98 9.59
C ASP A 515 -71.05 -23.04 10.01
N SER A 516 -70.73 -21.83 10.50
CA SER A 516 -71.75 -20.87 10.93
C SER A 516 -72.62 -20.40 9.75
N TYR A 517 -72.00 -20.17 8.59
CA TYR A 517 -72.69 -19.72 7.38
C TYR A 517 -73.28 -20.88 6.58
N ARG A 518 -72.67 -22.07 6.65
CA ARG A 518 -73.22 -23.30 6.04
C ARG A 518 -74.63 -23.61 6.51
N SER A 519 -74.97 -23.26 7.75
CA SER A 519 -76.33 -23.44 8.25
C SER A 519 -77.39 -22.64 7.47
N ILE A 520 -77.00 -21.55 6.79
CA ILE A 520 -77.87 -20.73 5.93
C ILE A 520 -78.32 -21.51 4.68
N THR A 521 -77.56 -22.49 4.20
CA THR A 521 -77.95 -23.26 3.00
C THR A 521 -78.88 -24.44 3.33
N ASP A 522 -78.96 -24.85 4.60
CA ASP A 522 -79.79 -25.96 5.08
C ASP A 522 -81.28 -25.56 5.18
N LYS A 523 -82.03 -25.76 4.10
CA LYS A 523 -83.48 -25.49 4.03
C LYS A 523 -84.32 -26.31 5.03
N SER A 524 -83.78 -27.36 5.64
CA SER A 524 -84.48 -28.19 6.63
C SER A 524 -84.52 -27.58 8.03
N LYS A 525 -83.64 -26.60 8.30
CA LYS A 525 -83.50 -25.93 9.60
C LYS A 525 -83.63 -24.42 9.44
N LYS A 526 -83.90 -23.75 10.56
CA LYS A 526 -83.80 -22.29 10.62
C LYS A 526 -82.39 -21.93 11.08
N ALA A 527 -81.55 -21.48 10.16
CA ALA A 527 -80.20 -21.00 10.46
C ALA A 527 -80.24 -19.85 11.48
N THR A 528 -79.23 -19.79 12.35
CA THR A 528 -79.03 -18.66 13.27
C THR A 528 -77.57 -18.24 13.22
N ILE A 529 -77.34 -16.98 12.84
CA ILE A 529 -76.01 -16.37 12.79
C ILE A 529 -75.95 -15.17 13.73
N GLU A 530 -74.76 -14.72 14.09
CA GLU A 530 -74.57 -13.55 14.96
C GLU A 530 -75.19 -12.29 14.36
N ASN A 531 -75.81 -11.46 15.21
CA ASN A 531 -76.34 -10.17 14.80
C ASN A 531 -75.22 -9.12 14.73
N ASN A 532 -74.73 -8.88 13.51
CA ASN A 532 -73.80 -7.79 13.21
C ASN A 532 -74.11 -7.19 11.84
N HIS A 533 -73.63 -5.97 11.61
CA HIS A 533 -73.94 -5.19 10.40
C HIS A 533 -73.61 -5.93 9.09
N MET A 534 -72.48 -6.65 9.03
CA MET A 534 -72.08 -7.39 7.83
C MET A 534 -73.01 -8.58 7.55
N ASN A 535 -73.43 -9.29 8.59
CA ASN A 535 -74.39 -10.39 8.48
C ASN A 535 -75.78 -9.88 8.08
N GLU A 536 -76.21 -8.73 8.57
CA GLU A 536 -77.45 -8.08 8.12
C GLU A 536 -77.39 -7.71 6.63
N MET A 537 -76.28 -7.14 6.17
CA MET A 537 -76.07 -6.82 4.75
C MET A 537 -76.13 -8.08 3.87
N LEU A 538 -75.45 -9.15 4.27
CA LEU A 538 -75.48 -10.44 3.56
C LEU A 538 -76.90 -11.00 3.47
N LEU A 539 -77.61 -11.11 4.60
CA LEU A 539 -78.99 -11.62 4.62
C LEU A 539 -79.96 -10.71 3.85
N GLY A 540 -79.74 -9.38 3.92
CA GLY A 540 -80.44 -8.38 3.12
C GLY A 540 -80.29 -8.63 1.62
N LYS A 541 -79.05 -8.88 1.17
CA LYS A 541 -78.76 -9.21 -0.23
C LYS A 541 -79.40 -10.54 -0.63
N LEU A 542 -79.24 -11.61 0.16
CA LEU A 542 -79.84 -12.92 -0.10
C LEU A 542 -81.37 -12.88 -0.17
N LYS A 543 -82.02 -12.03 0.64
CA LYS A 543 -83.46 -11.80 0.56
C LYS A 543 -83.85 -11.08 -0.73
N THR A 544 -83.05 -10.10 -1.14
CA THR A 544 -83.29 -9.26 -2.33
C THR A 544 -83.22 -10.07 -3.62
N ILE A 545 -82.23 -10.95 -3.76
CA ILE A 545 -82.13 -11.88 -4.89
C ILE A 545 -83.11 -13.06 -4.77
N GLY A 546 -83.83 -13.16 -3.65
CA GLY A 546 -84.86 -14.17 -3.43
C GLY A 546 -84.35 -15.55 -3.05
N TYR A 547 -83.07 -15.69 -2.70
CA TYR A 547 -82.44 -16.92 -2.19
C TYR A 547 -83.04 -17.35 -0.82
N ILE A 548 -83.31 -16.37 0.05
CA ILE A 548 -84.10 -16.56 1.29
C ILE A 548 -85.44 -15.83 1.22
N SER A 549 -86.41 -16.23 2.06
CA SER A 549 -87.71 -15.54 2.13
C SER A 549 -87.67 -14.29 3.01
N SER A 550 -87.01 -14.39 4.16
CA SER A 550 -86.94 -13.35 5.18
C SER A 550 -85.91 -13.74 6.24
N TYR A 551 -85.47 -12.77 7.02
CA TYR A 551 -84.76 -12.96 8.27
C TYR A 551 -85.37 -12.04 9.34
N ARG A 552 -85.16 -12.36 10.61
CA ARG A 552 -85.59 -11.53 11.74
C ARG A 552 -84.53 -11.55 12.83
N GLU A 553 -84.49 -10.47 13.60
CA GLU A 553 -83.71 -10.38 14.82
C GLU A 553 -84.36 -11.24 15.93
N ASP A 554 -83.54 -11.98 16.65
CA ASP A 554 -83.90 -12.91 17.74
C ASP A 554 -82.77 -12.79 18.80
N ASP A 555 -82.86 -11.77 19.64
CA ASP A 555 -81.80 -11.30 20.55
C ASP A 555 -80.48 -11.00 19.81
N ASP A 556 -79.35 -11.52 20.27
CA ASP A 556 -78.02 -11.34 19.66
C ASP A 556 -77.83 -12.15 18.36
N LYS A 557 -78.90 -12.68 17.76
CA LYS A 557 -78.85 -13.55 16.58
C LYS A 557 -79.84 -13.14 15.49
N LEU A 558 -79.48 -13.42 14.25
CA LEU A 558 -80.32 -13.29 13.07
C LEU A 558 -80.83 -14.68 12.66
N ARG A 559 -82.15 -14.85 12.62
CA ARG A 559 -82.80 -16.11 12.26
C ARG A 559 -83.30 -16.09 10.82
N VAL A 560 -82.82 -17.02 10.00
CA VAL A 560 -83.11 -17.10 8.57
C VAL A 560 -84.34 -17.99 8.28
N SER A 561 -85.18 -17.60 7.32
CA SER A 561 -86.31 -18.38 6.82
C SER A 561 -86.23 -18.60 5.31
N HIS A 562 -86.30 -19.85 4.85
CA HIS A 562 -86.30 -20.21 3.43
C HIS A 562 -87.70 -20.20 2.82
N LYS A 563 -87.78 -19.99 1.50
CA LYS A 563 -89.02 -20.22 0.74
C LYS A 563 -89.34 -21.72 0.81
N ARG A 564 -90.59 -22.06 1.15
CA ARG A 564 -91.07 -23.44 1.04
C ARG A 564 -91.21 -23.74 -0.46
N ASN A 565 -90.49 -24.76 -0.95
CA ASN A 565 -90.75 -25.29 -2.28
C ASN A 565 -92.21 -25.79 -2.31
N HIS A 566 -92.99 -25.34 -3.29
CA HIS A 566 -94.25 -25.99 -3.66
C HIS A 566 -93.95 -27.09 -4.67
#